data_AF-A0A1G1R2Y6-F1
#
_entry.id   AF-A0A1G1R2Y6-F1
#
_cell.length_a   1.000
_cell.length_b   1.000
_cell.length_c   1.000
_cell.angle_alpha   90.00
_cell.angle_beta   90.00
_cell.angle_gamma   90.00
#
_symmetry.space_group_name_H-M   'P 1'
#
loop_
_entity.id
_entity.type
_entity.pdbx_description
1 polymer ?
#
loop_
_entity_poly.entity_id
_entity_poly.type
_entity_poly.pdbx_seq_one_letter_code
_entity_poly.pdbx_strand_id
1 'polypeptide(L)'
;MIGKLKNIVEDLARDFLNNSLTLRYDICACPTCRNDMLAYMLSKVPAKYVTTEQGEMYALSEQLKVEHQVVIARVCIEAIEAISKNPRHKVKEDRAQSFQLLLRQIFEDRGLDFRQYHQGVIKRKMAVRIRATGQESYAAYMRFLPNHPEEYDKLLETLCINVTEFFRDSEVWVTAKYLLENLISQK
;
A
#
# COMPACT_ATOMS: atom_id res chain seq x y z
N MET A 1 -6.50 17.89 -39.18
CA MET A 1 -5.89 18.43 -37.95
C MET A 1 -4.65 17.58 -37.70
N ILE A 2 -3.45 18.15 -37.76
CA ILE A 2 -2.19 17.37 -37.66
C ILE A 2 -2.07 16.84 -36.23
N GLY A 3 -1.96 15.51 -36.05
CA GLY A 3 -1.83 14.88 -34.74
C GLY A 3 -0.60 15.37 -33.98
N LYS A 4 -0.75 15.67 -32.69
CA LYS A 4 0.35 16.07 -31.81
C LYS A 4 1.23 14.86 -31.49
N LEU A 5 2.55 15.02 -31.63
CA LEU A 5 3.55 14.05 -31.20
C LEU A 5 3.53 13.92 -29.66
N LYS A 6 3.43 12.69 -29.15
CA LYS A 6 3.37 12.42 -27.71
C LYS A 6 4.26 11.23 -27.35
N ASN A 7 5.00 11.32 -26.24
CA ASN A 7 5.70 10.18 -25.66
C ASN A 7 4.71 9.36 -24.82
N ILE A 8 4.31 8.18 -25.30
CA ILE A 8 3.32 7.37 -24.60
C ILE A 8 3.87 6.72 -23.33
N VAL A 9 5.18 6.43 -23.30
CA VAL A 9 5.85 5.84 -22.13
C VAL A 9 5.77 6.77 -20.92
N GLU A 10 5.76 8.08 -21.13
CA GLU A 10 5.58 9.06 -20.07
C GLU A 10 4.23 8.94 -19.36
N ASP A 11 3.15 8.77 -20.13
CA ASP A 11 1.81 8.56 -19.55
C ASP A 11 1.75 7.23 -18.81
N LEU A 12 2.26 6.16 -19.43
CA LEU A 12 2.27 4.82 -18.82
C LEU A 12 3.05 4.79 -17.50
N ALA A 13 4.24 5.40 -17.48
CA ALA A 13 5.07 5.51 -16.28
C ALA A 13 4.37 6.35 -15.20
N ARG A 14 3.77 7.49 -15.57
CA ARG A 14 3.05 8.37 -14.64
C ARG A 14 1.85 7.66 -14.02
N ASP A 15 1.04 6.98 -14.82
CA ASP A 15 -0.14 6.26 -14.36
C ASP A 15 0.25 5.10 -13.43
N PHE A 16 1.24 4.30 -13.83
CA PHE A 16 1.75 3.21 -13.02
C PHE A 16 2.32 3.71 -11.68
N LEU A 17 3.09 4.79 -11.69
CA LEU A 17 3.64 5.40 -10.47
C LEU A 17 2.52 5.92 -9.56
N ASN A 18 1.54 6.64 -10.10
CA ASN A 18 0.43 7.17 -9.31
C ASN A 18 -0.38 6.06 -8.65
N ASN A 19 -0.66 4.98 -9.39
CA ASN A 19 -1.33 3.79 -8.85
C ASN A 19 -0.48 3.13 -7.76
N SER A 20 0.83 2.99 -7.99
CA SER A 20 1.78 2.41 -7.03
C SER A 20 1.87 3.20 -5.72
N LEU A 21 1.67 4.51 -5.77
CA LEU A 21 1.75 5.41 -4.62
C LEU A 21 0.41 5.61 -3.88
N THR A 22 -0.71 5.14 -4.44
CA THR A 22 -2.07 5.46 -3.96
C THR A 22 -2.32 5.07 -2.49
N LEU A 23 -1.75 3.95 -2.03
CA LEU A 23 -1.87 3.48 -0.63
C LEU A 23 -0.51 3.46 0.10
N ARG A 24 0.46 4.23 -0.38
CA ARG A 24 1.81 4.29 0.19
C ARG A 24 1.95 5.47 1.14
N TYR A 25 1.49 5.27 2.36
CA TYR A 25 1.65 6.26 3.44
C TYR A 25 2.99 6.16 4.19
N ASP A 26 3.76 5.11 3.92
CA ASP A 26 5.09 4.85 4.50
C ASP A 26 6.22 5.68 3.91
N ILE A 27 5.98 6.40 2.80
CA ILE A 27 6.97 7.23 2.09
C ILE A 27 6.37 8.57 1.67
N CYS A 28 7.20 9.59 1.46
CA CYS A 28 6.71 10.87 0.94
C CYS A 28 6.29 10.75 -0.54
N ALA A 29 5.05 11.13 -0.86
CA ALA A 29 4.49 11.14 -2.21
C ALA A 29 4.02 12.54 -2.64
N CYS A 30 4.73 13.60 -2.21
CA CYS A 30 4.45 14.98 -2.61
C CYS A 30 4.75 15.20 -4.11
N PRO A 31 4.31 16.33 -4.71
CA PRO A 31 4.57 16.61 -6.13
C PRO A 31 6.06 16.56 -6.50
N THR A 32 6.95 17.05 -5.64
CA THR A 32 8.40 16.98 -5.86
C THR A 32 8.90 15.53 -5.93
N CYS A 33 8.57 14.70 -4.94
CA CYS A 33 8.96 13.28 -4.96
C CYS A 33 8.37 12.53 -6.15
N ARG A 34 7.11 12.79 -6.52
CA ARG A 34 6.47 12.16 -7.68
C ARG A 34 7.17 12.51 -8.98
N ASN A 35 7.50 13.79 -9.17
CA ASN A 35 8.22 14.25 -10.35
C ASN A 35 9.65 13.67 -10.40
N ASP A 36 10.33 13.57 -9.26
CA ASP A 36 11.66 12.99 -9.17
C ASP A 36 11.65 11.48 -9.48
N MET A 37 10.66 10.76 -8.95
CA MET A 37 10.45 9.34 -9.27
C MET A 37 10.13 9.17 -10.76
N LEU A 38 9.25 9.99 -11.33
CA LEU A 38 8.91 9.93 -12.75
C LEU A 38 10.13 10.26 -13.63
N ALA A 39 10.91 11.28 -13.29
CA ALA A 39 12.13 11.63 -14.01
C ALA A 39 13.16 10.49 -13.95
N TYR A 40 13.33 9.87 -12.78
CA TYR A 40 14.16 8.67 -12.64
C TYR A 40 13.66 7.56 -13.56
N MET A 41 12.35 7.29 -13.59
CA MET A 41 11.77 6.25 -14.44
C MET A 41 12.03 6.54 -15.93
N LEU A 42 11.76 7.77 -16.39
CA LEU A 42 11.93 8.14 -17.80
C LEU A 42 13.39 8.16 -18.24
N SER A 43 14.34 8.28 -17.30
CA SER A 43 15.76 8.10 -17.61
C SER A 43 16.16 6.64 -17.89
N LYS A 44 15.32 5.67 -17.50
CA LYS A 44 15.59 4.22 -17.59
C LYS A 44 14.69 3.48 -18.57
N VAL A 45 13.54 4.05 -18.94
CA VAL A 45 12.60 3.45 -19.89
C VAL A 45 12.73 4.13 -21.25
N PRO A 46 12.98 3.38 -22.34
CA PRO A 46 13.10 3.98 -23.68
C PRO A 46 11.84 4.75 -24.06
N ALA A 47 12.00 5.97 -24.57
CA ALA A 47 10.88 6.77 -25.04
C ALA A 47 10.26 6.16 -26.32
N LYS A 48 8.93 6.25 -26.44
CA LYS A 48 8.19 5.84 -27.64
C LYS A 48 7.23 6.96 -28.02
N TYR A 49 7.42 7.51 -29.21
CA TYR A 49 6.65 8.64 -29.70
C TYR A 49 5.60 8.19 -30.72
N VAL A 50 4.40 8.74 -30.59
CA VAL A 50 3.26 8.44 -31.44
C VAL A 50 2.55 9.73 -31.84
N THR A 51 1.90 9.73 -33.01
CA THR A 51 1.07 10.82 -33.53
C THR A 51 -0.41 10.49 -33.33
N THR A 52 -1.20 11.45 -32.85
CA THR A 52 -2.58 11.23 -32.39
C THR A 52 -3.60 11.13 -33.53
N GLU A 53 -3.82 9.92 -34.09
CA GLU A 53 -5.04 9.57 -34.86
C GLU A 53 -5.82 8.43 -34.14
N GLN A 54 -7.10 8.67 -33.86
CA GLN A 54 -7.81 8.13 -32.67
C GLN A 54 -8.01 6.61 -32.60
N GLY A 55 -8.04 5.86 -33.70
CA GLY A 55 -8.39 4.43 -33.72
C GLY A 55 -7.20 3.47 -33.59
N GLU A 56 -6.17 3.64 -34.42
CA GLU A 56 -4.93 2.85 -34.38
C GLU A 56 -4.13 3.07 -33.09
N MET A 57 -4.29 4.25 -32.49
CA MET A 57 -3.65 4.64 -31.24
C MET A 57 -4.03 3.77 -30.03
N TYR A 58 -5.27 3.30 -29.91
CA TYR A 58 -5.67 2.49 -28.76
C TYR A 58 -5.07 1.08 -28.82
N ALA A 59 -5.10 0.45 -30.00
CA ALA A 59 -4.50 -0.88 -30.18
C ALA A 59 -2.98 -0.84 -29.95
N LEU A 60 -2.29 0.17 -30.52
CA LEU A 60 -0.87 0.36 -30.32
C LEU A 60 -0.53 0.70 -28.86
N SER A 61 -1.35 1.54 -28.20
CA SER A 61 -1.20 1.85 -26.77
C SER A 61 -1.33 0.61 -25.90
N GLU A 62 -2.30 -0.26 -26.18
CA GLU A 62 -2.52 -1.45 -25.35
C GLU A 62 -1.40 -2.47 -25.55
N GLN A 63 -0.93 -2.63 -26.79
CA GLN A 63 0.24 -3.45 -27.08
C GLN A 63 1.49 -2.92 -26.37
N LEU A 64 1.75 -1.61 -26.44
CA LEU A 64 2.89 -0.97 -25.79
C LEU A 64 2.82 -1.07 -24.27
N LYS A 65 1.62 -0.99 -23.66
CA LYS A 65 1.42 -1.22 -22.23
C LYS A 65 1.91 -2.60 -21.83
N VAL A 66 1.43 -3.65 -22.51
CA VAL A 66 1.80 -5.03 -22.20
C VAL A 66 3.31 -5.23 -22.39
N GLU A 67 3.87 -4.73 -23.48
CA GLU A 67 5.31 -4.82 -23.77
C GLU A 67 6.18 -4.19 -22.67
N HIS A 68 5.78 -3.01 -22.16
CA HIS A 68 6.61 -2.25 -21.23
C HIS A 68 6.26 -2.49 -19.75
N GLN A 69 5.19 -3.21 -19.43
CA GLN A 69 4.66 -3.35 -18.07
C GLN A 69 5.71 -3.84 -17.07
N VAL A 70 6.47 -4.89 -17.42
CA VAL A 70 7.49 -5.49 -16.53
C VAL A 70 8.62 -4.50 -16.26
N VAL A 71 9.08 -3.81 -17.30
CA VAL A 71 10.17 -2.82 -17.19
C VAL A 71 9.70 -1.63 -16.35
N ILE A 72 8.51 -1.09 -16.63
CA ILE A 72 7.93 0.02 -15.86
C ILE A 72 7.76 -0.38 -14.40
N ALA A 73 7.26 -1.59 -14.12
CA ALA A 73 7.07 -2.07 -12.75
C ALA A 73 8.39 -2.15 -11.98
N ARG A 74 9.43 -2.75 -12.57
CA ARG A 74 10.77 -2.84 -11.97
C ARG A 74 11.34 -1.45 -11.69
N VAL A 75 11.36 -0.58 -12.71
CA VAL A 75 11.94 0.76 -12.61
C VAL A 75 11.14 1.63 -11.64
N CYS A 76 9.82 1.47 -11.54
CA CYS A 76 8.99 2.14 -10.54
C CYS A 76 9.43 1.79 -9.11
N ILE A 77 9.70 0.50 -8.83
CA ILE A 77 10.18 0.06 -7.52
C ILE A 77 11.54 0.71 -7.21
N GLU A 78 12.47 0.67 -8.17
CA GLU A 78 13.79 1.32 -8.04
C GLU A 78 13.67 2.83 -7.78
N ALA A 79 12.80 3.52 -8.54
CA ALA A 79 12.57 4.95 -8.41
C ALA A 79 12.01 5.30 -7.03
N ILE A 80 11.00 4.53 -6.57
CA ILE A 80 10.42 4.69 -5.24
C ILE A 80 11.50 4.54 -4.17
N GLU A 81 12.31 3.48 -4.25
CA GLU A 81 13.36 3.23 -3.26
C GLU A 81 14.42 4.34 -3.25
N ALA A 82 14.93 4.73 -4.42
CA ALA A 82 15.98 5.74 -4.55
C ALA A 82 15.54 7.12 -4.02
N ILE A 83 14.35 7.56 -4.43
CA ILE A 83 13.85 8.91 -4.11
C ILE A 83 13.28 8.97 -2.69
N SER A 84 12.61 7.91 -2.21
CA SER A 84 12.05 7.91 -0.84
C SER A 84 13.12 7.98 0.25
N LYS A 85 14.32 7.43 0.00
CA LYS A 85 15.47 7.52 0.92
C LYS A 85 16.14 8.89 0.90
N ASN A 86 16.11 9.59 -0.24
CA ASN A 86 16.82 10.86 -0.44
C ASN A 86 15.94 11.93 -1.10
N PRO A 87 14.87 12.40 -0.44
CA PRO A 87 14.01 13.42 -1.00
C PRO A 87 14.75 14.76 -1.13
N ARG A 88 14.62 15.44 -2.28
CA ARG A 88 15.24 16.76 -2.53
C ARG A 88 14.50 17.93 -1.87
N HIS A 89 13.77 17.66 -0.79
CA HIS A 89 12.98 18.66 -0.07
C HIS A 89 13.07 18.42 1.43
N LYS A 90 12.71 19.44 2.22
CA LYS A 90 12.61 19.29 3.68
C LYS A 90 11.49 18.30 4.01
N VAL A 91 11.83 17.21 4.69
CA VAL A 91 10.88 16.20 5.14
C VAL A 91 9.99 16.81 6.22
N LYS A 92 8.67 16.84 5.99
CA LYS A 92 7.69 17.38 6.95
C LYS A 92 7.37 16.41 8.09
N GLU A 93 7.50 15.11 7.83
CA GLU A 93 7.16 14.03 8.75
C GLU A 93 8.11 12.86 8.53
N ASP A 94 8.72 12.38 9.61
CA ASP A 94 9.30 11.05 9.61
C ASP A 94 8.17 10.02 9.67
N ARG A 95 7.82 9.46 8.51
CA ARG A 95 6.72 8.50 8.37
C ARG A 95 7.01 7.16 9.04
N ALA A 96 8.29 6.78 9.16
CA ALA A 96 8.66 5.55 9.84
C ALA A 96 8.45 5.71 11.36
N GLN A 97 8.91 6.83 11.91
CA GLN A 97 8.67 7.17 13.31
C GLN A 97 7.18 7.37 13.61
N SER A 98 6.46 8.12 12.78
CA SER A 98 5.03 8.40 12.97
C SER A 98 4.18 7.13 12.93
N PHE A 99 4.56 6.16 12.09
CA PHE A 99 3.92 4.85 12.08
C PHE A 99 4.13 4.09 13.40
N GLN A 100 5.34 4.11 13.98
CA GLN A 100 5.58 3.48 15.29
C GLN A 100 4.81 4.17 16.42
N LEU A 101 4.72 5.51 16.37
CA LEU A 101 3.94 6.28 17.34
C LEU A 101 2.44 5.98 17.22
N LEU A 102 1.91 5.79 16.00
CA LEU A 102 0.53 5.38 15.79
C LEU A 102 0.25 3.99 16.38
N LEU A 103 1.14 3.01 16.18
CA LEU A 103 0.99 1.68 16.79
C LEU A 103 0.98 1.77 18.33
N ARG A 104 1.84 2.61 18.88
CA ARG A 104 1.89 2.86 20.33
C ARG A 104 0.60 3.48 20.84
N GLN A 105 0.08 4.50 20.16
CA GLN A 105 -1.19 5.14 20.51
C GLN A 105 -2.34 4.13 20.50
N ILE A 106 -2.44 3.29 19.46
CA ILE A 106 -3.46 2.23 19.38
C ILE A 106 -3.35 1.26 20.56
N PHE A 107 -2.13 0.88 20.93
CA PHE A 107 -1.90 0.02 22.09
C PHE A 107 -2.29 0.70 23.41
N GLU A 108 -1.93 1.97 23.61
CA GLU A 108 -2.27 2.73 24.82
C GLU A 108 -3.79 2.96 24.94
N ASP A 109 -4.49 3.24 23.82
CA ASP A 109 -5.91 3.59 23.82
C ASP A 109 -6.86 2.39 23.81
N ARG A 110 -6.41 1.23 23.28
CA ARG A 110 -7.26 0.05 23.03
C ARG A 110 -6.64 -1.29 23.48
N GLY A 111 -5.40 -1.31 23.95
CA GLY A 111 -4.73 -2.51 24.48
C GLY A 111 -4.27 -3.53 23.44
N LEU A 112 -4.43 -3.26 22.14
CA LEU A 112 -4.05 -4.17 21.06
C LEU A 112 -2.68 -3.81 20.48
N ASP A 113 -1.74 -4.76 20.57
CA ASP A 113 -0.37 -4.57 20.12
C ASP A 113 -0.12 -5.16 18.73
N PHE A 114 0.12 -4.30 17.75
CA PHE A 114 0.42 -4.68 16.37
C PHE A 114 1.92 -4.62 16.01
N ARG A 115 2.81 -4.30 16.96
CA ARG A 115 4.25 -4.10 16.70
C ARG A 115 4.98 -5.38 16.32
N GLN A 116 4.48 -6.54 16.75
CA GLN A 116 5.06 -7.84 16.41
C GLN A 116 4.50 -8.44 15.10
N TYR A 117 3.48 -7.81 14.50
CA TYR A 117 2.87 -8.30 13.27
C TYR A 117 3.69 -7.91 12.04
N HIS A 118 3.42 -8.57 10.92
CA HIS A 118 4.09 -8.25 9.66
C HIS A 118 3.76 -6.81 9.22
N GLN A 119 4.74 -5.93 9.35
CA GLN A 119 4.56 -4.48 9.18
C GLN A 119 4.02 -4.09 7.81
N GLY A 120 4.39 -4.81 6.75
CA GLY A 120 3.84 -4.57 5.41
C GLY A 120 2.33 -4.82 5.30
N VAL A 121 1.78 -5.77 6.07
CA VAL A 121 0.34 -6.06 6.10
C VAL A 121 -0.39 -4.97 6.89
N ILE A 122 0.14 -4.62 8.06
CA ILE A 122 -0.42 -3.55 8.91
C ILE A 122 -0.42 -2.21 8.18
N LYS A 123 0.69 -1.82 7.55
CA LYS A 123 0.77 -0.58 6.76
C LYS A 123 -0.29 -0.51 5.66
N ARG A 124 -0.50 -1.61 4.92
CA ARG A 124 -1.54 -1.68 3.86
C ARG A 124 -2.95 -1.56 4.44
N LYS A 125 -3.24 -2.28 5.53
CA LYS A 125 -4.54 -2.22 6.21
C LYS A 125 -4.82 -0.82 6.78
N MET A 126 -3.83 -0.19 7.41
CA MET A 126 -3.93 1.20 7.89
C MET A 126 -4.12 2.18 6.73
N ALA A 127 -3.40 2.02 5.62
CA ALA A 127 -3.52 2.89 4.46
C ALA A 127 -4.95 3.00 3.93
N VAL A 128 -5.72 1.90 3.98
CA VAL A 128 -7.13 1.90 3.60
C VAL A 128 -7.95 2.81 4.52
N ARG A 129 -7.73 2.75 5.83
CA ARG A 129 -8.44 3.59 6.82
C ARG A 129 -8.05 5.06 6.74
N ILE A 130 -6.75 5.34 6.62
CA ILE A 130 -6.22 6.69 6.45
C ILE A 130 -6.83 7.34 5.20
N ARG A 131 -6.91 6.60 4.10
CA ARG A 131 -7.57 7.09 2.88
C ARG A 131 -9.08 7.28 3.05
N ALA A 132 -9.76 6.35 3.71
CA ALA A 132 -11.21 6.41 3.93
C ALA A 132 -11.62 7.62 4.79
N THR A 133 -10.73 8.08 5.68
CA THR A 133 -10.91 9.27 6.53
C THR A 133 -10.36 10.56 5.91
N GLY A 134 -9.85 10.50 4.68
CA GLY A 134 -9.30 11.64 3.96
C GLY A 134 -7.97 12.16 4.52
N GLN A 135 -7.29 11.39 5.37
CA GLN A 135 -6.04 11.80 5.99
C GLN A 135 -4.85 11.57 5.03
N GLU A 136 -3.84 12.43 5.12
CA GLU A 136 -2.70 12.42 4.19
C GLU A 136 -1.45 11.72 4.76
N SER A 137 -1.44 11.44 6.07
CA SER A 137 -0.29 10.85 6.75
C SER A 137 -0.64 10.14 8.06
N TYR A 138 0.33 9.41 8.61
CA TYR A 138 0.18 8.77 9.91
C TYR A 138 0.01 9.81 11.02
N ALA A 139 0.83 10.86 11.03
CA ALA A 139 0.70 11.93 12.01
C ALA A 139 -0.65 12.66 11.94
N ALA A 140 -1.22 12.85 10.75
CA ALA A 140 -2.55 13.42 10.58
C ALA A 140 -3.64 12.49 11.15
N TYR A 141 -3.56 11.20 10.82
CA TYR A 141 -4.49 10.18 11.32
C TYR A 141 -4.41 10.00 12.84
N MET A 142 -3.21 10.06 13.44
CA MET A 142 -3.03 10.04 14.90
C MET A 142 -3.77 11.18 15.61
N ARG A 143 -3.76 12.40 15.04
CA ARG A 143 -4.49 13.54 15.58
C ARG A 143 -6.00 13.45 15.35
N PHE A 144 -6.41 12.75 14.30
CA PHE A 144 -7.81 12.51 13.97
C PHE A 144 -8.46 11.53 14.96
N LEU A 145 -7.79 10.43 15.27
CA LEU A 145 -8.34 9.31 16.06
C LEU A 145 -9.01 9.72 17.40
N PRO A 146 -8.39 10.54 18.28
CA PRO A 146 -9.00 10.90 19.57
C PRO A 146 -10.33 11.67 19.44
N ASN A 147 -10.52 12.40 18.34
CA ASN A 147 -11.74 13.17 18.08
C ASN A 147 -12.84 12.32 17.43
N HIS A 148 -12.53 11.09 17.02
CA HIS A 148 -13.38 10.18 16.28
C HIS A 148 -13.31 8.76 16.87
N PRO A 149 -13.86 8.54 18.08
CA PRO A 149 -13.76 7.27 18.79
C PRO A 149 -14.30 6.08 17.97
N GLU A 150 -15.31 6.30 17.12
CA GLU A 150 -15.90 5.32 16.22
C GLU A 150 -14.93 4.82 15.13
N GLU A 151 -13.88 5.59 14.82
CA GLU A 151 -12.87 5.18 13.84
C GLU A 151 -11.95 4.10 14.43
N TYR A 152 -11.75 4.05 15.75
CA TYR A 152 -10.97 2.96 16.36
C TYR A 152 -11.60 1.60 16.07
N ASP A 153 -12.92 1.47 16.17
CA ASP A 153 -13.59 0.19 15.94
C ASP A 153 -13.38 -0.29 14.49
N LYS A 154 -13.56 0.62 13.52
CA LYS A 154 -13.33 0.32 12.09
C LYS A 154 -11.86 0.01 11.79
N LEU A 155 -10.94 0.71 12.45
CA LEU A 155 -9.51 0.46 12.34
C LEU A 155 -9.16 -0.93 12.87
N LEU A 156 -9.65 -1.29 14.05
CA LEU A 156 -9.39 -2.57 14.68
C LEU A 156 -9.99 -3.72 13.89
N GLU A 157 -11.23 -3.59 13.40
CA GLU A 157 -11.86 -4.56 12.51
C GLU A 157 -11.01 -4.77 11.24
N THR A 158 -10.45 -3.70 10.69
CA THR A 158 -9.59 -3.78 9.51
C THR A 158 -8.23 -4.43 9.83
N LEU A 159 -7.66 -4.15 11.01
CA LEU A 159 -6.35 -4.66 11.42
C LEU A 159 -6.38 -6.13 11.82
N CYS A 160 -7.38 -6.53 12.58
CA CYS A 160 -7.62 -7.92 12.95
C CYS A 160 -7.89 -8.76 11.69
N ILE A 161 -7.34 -9.98 11.63
CA ILE A 161 -7.75 -10.93 10.61
C ILE A 161 -8.87 -11.76 11.25
N ASN A 162 -10.09 -11.62 10.76
CA ASN A 162 -11.18 -12.51 11.15
C ASN A 162 -10.96 -13.87 10.48
N VAL A 163 -10.10 -14.71 11.06
CA VAL A 163 -10.05 -16.13 10.68
C VAL A 163 -10.66 -16.94 11.81
N THR A 164 -11.98 -17.10 11.72
CA THR A 164 -12.66 -18.18 12.43
C THR A 164 -13.07 -19.20 11.38
N GLU A 165 -12.39 -20.33 11.36
CA GLU A 165 -12.86 -21.53 10.65
C GLU A 165 -13.17 -22.59 11.70
N PHE A 166 -14.30 -23.27 11.53
CA PHE A 166 -14.71 -24.33 12.44
C PHE A 166 -13.75 -25.51 12.27
N PHE A 167 -13.21 -26.05 13.36
CA PHE A 167 -12.21 -27.12 13.34
C PHE A 167 -10.87 -26.79 12.65
N ARG A 168 -10.39 -25.54 12.77
CA ARG A 168 -9.10 -25.06 12.23
C ARG A 168 -7.92 -26.01 12.40
N ASP A 169 -7.84 -26.65 13.55
CA ASP A 169 -6.74 -27.54 13.90
C ASP A 169 -7.28 -28.95 14.16
N SER A 170 -7.47 -29.70 13.06
CA SER A 170 -8.13 -31.02 13.10
C SER A 170 -7.41 -31.99 14.04
N GLU A 171 -6.08 -31.89 14.16
CA GLU A 171 -5.27 -32.70 15.09
C GLU A 171 -5.64 -32.42 16.56
N VAL A 172 -5.80 -31.15 16.94
CA VAL A 172 -6.23 -30.76 18.30
C VAL A 172 -7.60 -31.33 18.63
N TRP A 173 -8.52 -31.33 17.66
CA TRP A 173 -9.85 -31.90 17.84
C TRP A 173 -9.87 -33.42 17.91
N VAL A 174 -9.00 -34.10 17.16
CA VAL A 174 -8.78 -35.55 17.27
C VAL A 174 -8.24 -35.89 18.67
N THR A 175 -7.26 -35.13 19.15
CA THR A 175 -6.71 -35.29 20.51
C THR A 175 -7.78 -35.02 21.57
N ALA A 176 -8.54 -33.93 21.45
CA ALA A 176 -9.60 -33.59 22.39
C ALA A 176 -10.67 -34.68 22.46
N LYS A 177 -11.08 -35.23 21.30
CA LYS A 177 -12.02 -36.36 21.25
C LYS A 177 -11.49 -37.58 22.00
N TYR A 178 -10.26 -37.99 21.72
CA TYR A 178 -9.62 -39.13 22.40
C TYR A 178 -9.54 -38.92 23.92
N LEU A 179 -9.17 -37.71 24.37
CA LEU A 179 -9.12 -37.39 25.80
C LEU A 179 -10.50 -37.46 26.46
N LEU A 180 -11.53 -36.92 25.80
CA LEU A 180 -12.90 -36.95 26.31
C LEU A 180 -13.45 -38.37 26.40
N GLU A 181 -13.22 -39.20 25.38
CA GLU A 181 -13.64 -40.61 25.36
C GLU A 181 -13.00 -41.41 26.51
N ASN A 182 -11.71 -41.16 26.79
CA ASN A 182 -11.01 -41.79 27.91
C ASN A 182 -11.51 -41.30 29.27
N LEU A 183 -11.81 -40.00 29.42
CA LEU A 183 -12.34 -39.44 30.67
C LEU A 183 -13.75 -39.93 30.97
N ILE A 184 -14.58 -40.13 29.95
CA ILE A 184 -15.94 -40.66 30.10
C ILE A 184 -15.88 -42.15 30.45
N SER A 185 -14.95 -42.91 29.88
CA SER A 185 -14.78 -44.35 30.13
C SER A 185 -14.18 -44.67 31.51
N GLN A 186 -13.66 -43.67 32.23
CA GLN A 186 -13.11 -43.82 33.59
C GLN A 186 -14.14 -43.49 34.70
N LYS A 187 -15.41 -43.29 34.33
CA LYS A 187 -16.55 -43.08 35.24
C LYS A 187 -17.55 -44.21 35.09
#